data_AF-A0A7W1JL83-F1
#
_entry.id   AF-A0A7W1JL83-F1
#
_cell.length_a   1.000
_cell.length_b   1.000
_cell.length_c   1.000
_cell.angle_alpha   90.00
_cell.angle_beta   90.00
_cell.angle_gamma   90.00
#
_symmetry.space_group_name_H-M   'P 1'
#
loop_
_entity.id
_entity.type
_entity.pdbx_description
1 polymer ?
#
loop_
_entity_poly.entity_id
_entity_poly.type
_entity_poly.pdbx_seq_one_letter_code
_entity_poly.pdbx_strand_id
1 'polypeptide(L)'
;TDHDGHRFQAILTDQTGNLAQVERDHRGRARVEDHIRNDKDTGLRNLPFRDFEHNRVWLEIVRIAHDLIAWTQRLLLSGELAKAEPKRLRYRYADLAVMPTMI
;
A
#
# COMPACT_ATOMS: atom_id res chain seq x y z
N THR A 1 -6.12 -24.58 12.37
CA THR A 1 -5.58 -25.80 11.77
C THR A 1 -6.29 -26.95 12.45
N ASP A 2 -6.86 -27.89 11.72
CA ASP A 2 -7.51 -29.06 12.33
C ASP A 2 -6.46 -30.04 12.89
N HIS A 3 -6.96 -31.13 13.47
CA HIS A 3 -6.13 -32.24 13.97
C HIS A 3 -5.20 -32.88 12.93
N ASP A 4 -5.50 -32.71 11.63
CA ASP A 4 -4.75 -33.27 10.50
C ASP A 4 -3.78 -32.27 9.87
N GLY A 5 -3.72 -31.03 10.37
CA GLY A 5 -2.85 -29.99 9.81
C GLY A 5 -3.48 -29.16 8.68
N HIS A 6 -4.76 -29.36 8.35
CA HIS A 6 -5.42 -28.58 7.31
C HIS A 6 -5.73 -27.16 7.79
N ARG A 7 -5.49 -26.19 6.91
CA ARG A 7 -5.90 -24.78 7.09
C ARG A 7 -7.11 -24.51 6.20
N PHE A 8 -8.26 -24.34 6.84
CA PHE A 8 -9.48 -23.90 6.16
C PHE A 8 -9.54 -22.37 6.12
N GLN A 9 -10.00 -21.84 4.98
CA GLN A 9 -10.30 -20.43 4.80
C GLN A 9 -11.69 -20.32 4.19
N ALA A 10 -12.57 -19.56 4.85
CA ALA A 10 -13.90 -19.27 4.35
C ALA A 10 -13.90 -17.87 3.73
N ILE A 11 -14.47 -17.73 2.53
CA ILE A 11 -14.65 -16.44 1.86
C ILE A 11 -16.14 -16.28 1.59
N LEU A 12 -16.74 -15.23 2.17
CA LEU A 12 -18.08 -14.79 1.81
C LEU A 12 -17.96 -13.74 0.72
N THR A 13 -18.57 -13.98 -0.44
CA THR A 13 -18.51 -13.08 -1.58
C THR A 13 -19.80 -13.18 -2.41
N ASP A 14 -20.21 -12.07 -3.00
CA ASP A 14 -21.26 -11.99 -4.02
C ASP A 14 -20.70 -12.15 -5.45
N GLN A 15 -19.38 -12.25 -5.58
CA GLN A 15 -18.70 -12.41 -6.87
C GLN A 15 -19.02 -13.78 -7.50
N THR A 16 -19.46 -13.73 -8.75
CA THR A 16 -19.61 -14.92 -9.60
C THR A 16 -18.27 -15.28 -10.24
N GLY A 17 -17.94 -16.57 -10.38
CA GLY A 17 -16.77 -16.99 -11.15
C GLY A 17 -16.02 -18.18 -10.55
N ASN A 18 -14.77 -18.37 -11.00
CA ASN A 18 -13.91 -19.45 -10.57
C ASN A 18 -13.40 -19.24 -9.13
N LEU A 19 -13.61 -20.23 -8.26
CA LEU A 19 -13.18 -20.21 -6.85
C LEU A 19 -11.69 -19.87 -6.67
N ALA A 20 -10.81 -20.41 -7.52
CA ALA A 20 -9.37 -20.15 -7.45
C ALA A 20 -9.02 -18.69 -7.76
N GLN A 21 -9.85 -18.00 -8.55
CA GLN A 21 -9.65 -16.59 -8.83
C GLN A 21 -10.13 -15.72 -7.67
N VAL A 22 -11.33 -16.00 -7.13
CA VAL A 22 -11.85 -15.32 -5.94
C VAL A 22 -10.86 -15.43 -4.77
N GLU A 23 -10.31 -16.62 -4.55
CA GLU A 23 -9.35 -16.86 -3.49
C GLU A 23 -8.03 -16.11 -3.72
N ARG A 24 -7.53 -16.08 -4.97
CA ARG A 24 -6.32 -15.31 -5.35
C ARG A 24 -6.52 -13.81 -5.11
N ASP A 25 -7.66 -13.27 -5.53
CA ASP A 25 -7.96 -11.85 -5.42
C ASP A 25 -8.16 -11.47 -3.95
N HIS A 26 -8.78 -12.35 -3.16
CA HIS A 26 -8.88 -12.20 -1.71
C HIS A 26 -7.50 -12.18 -1.03
N ARG A 27 -6.57 -13.08 -1.40
CA ARG A 27 -5.18 -13.00 -0.92
C ARG A 27 -4.49 -11.70 -1.34
N GLY A 28 -4.86 -11.17 -2.50
CA GLY A 28 -4.37 -9.89 -2.97
C GLY A 28 -4.73 -8.70 -2.07
N ARG A 29 -5.78 -8.82 -1.25
CA ARG A 29 -6.21 -7.79 -0.30
C ARG A 29 -5.15 -7.48 0.76
N ALA A 30 -4.28 -8.43 1.10
CA ALA A 30 -3.18 -8.19 2.04
C ALA A 30 -2.30 -6.99 1.63
N ARG A 31 -2.17 -6.73 0.31
CA ARG A 31 -1.45 -5.55 -0.21
C ARG A 31 -2.08 -4.24 0.24
N VAL A 32 -3.42 -4.16 0.28
CA VAL A 32 -4.13 -2.96 0.73
C VAL A 32 -3.88 -2.70 2.21
N GLU A 33 -3.86 -3.74 3.03
CA GLU A 33 -3.56 -3.62 4.46
C GLU A 33 -2.13 -3.14 4.70
N ASP A 34 -1.18 -3.65 3.91
CA ASP A 34 0.21 -3.20 3.93
C ASP A 34 0.35 -1.72 3.53
N HIS A 35 -0.42 -1.29 2.52
CA HIS A 35 -0.49 0.10 2.10
C HIS A 35 -1.09 1.02 3.17
N ILE A 36 -2.21 0.64 3.79
CA ILE A 36 -2.83 1.43 4.89
C ILE A 36 -1.87 1.57 6.07
N ARG A 37 -1.12 0.51 6.38
CA ARG A 37 -0.09 0.56 7.43
C ARG A 37 1.02 1.55 7.08
N ASN A 38 1.49 1.55 5.83
CA ASN A 38 2.44 2.53 5.34
C ASN A 38 1.88 3.97 5.40
N ASP A 39 0.60 4.16 5.09
CA ASP A 39 -0.05 5.47 5.13
C ASP A 39 -0.14 6.05 6.55
N LYS A 40 -0.27 5.18 7.56
CA LYS A 40 -0.20 5.59 8.98
C LYS A 40 1.15 6.21 9.33
N ASP A 41 2.23 5.76 8.72
CA ASP A 41 3.59 6.30 8.90
C ASP A 41 3.86 7.55 8.03
N THR A 42 2.98 7.84 7.06
CA THR A 42 3.08 9.02 6.18
C THR A 42 2.08 10.12 6.49
N GLY A 43 1.20 9.94 7.48
CA GLY A 43 0.35 11.02 8.01
C GLY A 43 -1.08 10.61 8.35
N LEU A 44 -1.54 9.42 7.92
CA LEU A 44 -2.93 8.98 8.12
C LEU A 44 -3.29 8.84 9.61
N ARG A 45 -2.32 8.56 10.49
CA ARG A 45 -2.54 8.42 11.93
C ARG A 45 -2.61 9.76 12.68
N ASN A 46 -2.07 10.83 12.09
CA ASN A 46 -1.98 12.12 12.75
C ASN A 46 -3.02 13.07 12.15
N LEU A 47 -4.04 13.46 12.91
CA LEU A 47 -5.02 14.46 12.50
C LEU A 47 -4.65 15.78 13.19
N PRO A 48 -3.88 16.67 12.53
CA PRO A 48 -3.19 17.76 13.22
C PRO A 48 -4.11 18.92 13.60
N PHE A 49 -5.33 18.95 13.07
CA PHE A 49 -6.27 20.05 13.27
C PHE A 49 -7.36 19.70 14.29
N ARG A 50 -7.88 20.71 14.98
CA ARG A 50 -9.05 20.52 15.88
C ARG A 50 -10.36 20.42 15.10
N ASP A 51 -10.41 21.09 13.94
CA ASP A 51 -11.58 21.15 13.08
C ASP A 51 -11.59 19.96 12.11
N PHE A 52 -12.77 19.37 11.94
CA PHE A 52 -13.01 18.25 11.04
C PHE A 52 -12.73 18.58 9.57
N GLU A 53 -13.14 19.75 9.08
CA GLU A 53 -12.96 20.11 7.66
C GLU A 53 -11.49 20.27 7.30
N HIS A 54 -10.69 20.80 8.22
CA HIS A 54 -9.24 20.90 8.02
C HIS A 54 -8.59 19.51 7.99
N ASN A 55 -9.06 18.57 8.83
CA ASN A 55 -8.60 17.19 8.79
C ASN A 55 -9.06 16.44 7.54
N ARG A 56 -10.20 16.80 6.95
CA ARG A 56 -10.61 16.28 5.64
C ARG A 56 -9.61 16.68 4.55
N VAL A 57 -9.18 17.94 4.52
CA VAL A 57 -8.11 18.41 3.61
C VAL A 57 -6.80 17.68 3.90
N TRP A 58 -6.46 17.47 5.17
CA TRP A 58 -5.27 16.69 5.55
C TRP A 58 -5.31 15.26 4.97
N LEU A 59 -6.45 14.58 5.04
CA LEU A 59 -6.61 13.23 4.48
C LEU A 59 -6.43 13.22 2.96
N GLU A 60 -6.86 14.27 2.24
CA GLU A 60 -6.59 14.39 0.81
C GLU A 60 -5.08 14.57 0.52
N ILE A 61 -4.36 15.32 1.36
CA ILE A 61 -2.89 15.45 1.23
C ILE A 61 -2.22 14.09 1.45
N VAL A 62 -2.64 13.34 2.48
CA VAL A 62 -2.12 11.98 2.74
C VAL A 62 -2.41 11.06 1.55
N ARG A 63 -3.59 11.14 0.94
CA ARG A 63 -3.94 10.39 -0.27
C ARG A 63 -3.04 10.75 -1.46
N ILE A 64 -2.79 12.03 -1.70
CA ILE A 64 -1.87 12.47 -2.76
C ILE A 64 -0.46 11.91 -2.50
N ALA A 65 0.02 11.93 -1.27
CA ALA A 65 1.31 11.35 -0.92
C ALA A 65 1.36 9.84 -1.15
N HIS A 66 0.29 9.11 -0.83
CA HIS A 66 0.13 7.68 -1.13
C HIS A 66 0.28 7.43 -2.64
N ASP A 67 -0.49 8.14 -3.46
CA ASP A 67 -0.49 7.98 -4.92
C ASP A 67 0.91 8.27 -5.50
N LEU A 68 1.57 9.35 -5.04
CA LEU A 68 2.92 9.68 -5.49
C LEU A 68 3.93 8.59 -5.17
N ILE A 69 3.87 7.98 -3.98
CA ILE A 69 4.76 6.87 -3.61
C ILE A 69 4.48 5.65 -4.48
N ALA A 70 3.21 5.26 -4.62
CA ALA A 70 2.81 4.08 -5.38
C ALA A 70 3.21 4.20 -6.86
N TRP A 71 2.96 5.35 -7.48
CA TRP A 71 3.34 5.61 -8.87
C TRP A 71 4.85 5.70 -9.05
N THR A 72 5.57 6.34 -8.13
CA THR A 72 7.04 6.37 -8.15
C THR A 72 7.60 4.95 -8.11
N GLN A 73 7.14 4.11 -7.19
CA GLN A 73 7.58 2.73 -7.06
C GLN A 73 7.27 1.90 -8.31
N ARG A 74 6.10 2.12 -8.92
CA ARG A 74 5.65 1.37 -10.09
C ARG A 74 6.37 1.77 -11.38
N LEU A 75 6.65 3.06 -11.57
CA LEU A 75 7.13 3.60 -12.84
C LEU A 75 8.64 3.85 -12.85
N LEU A 76 9.22 4.20 -11.70
CA LEU A 76 10.58 4.74 -11.64
C LEU A 76 11.56 3.84 -10.87
N LEU A 77 11.08 2.88 -10.07
CA LEU A 77 11.92 2.04 -9.22
C LEU A 77 11.88 0.58 -9.65
N SER A 78 12.99 -0.11 -9.38
CA SER A 78 13.16 -1.53 -9.67
C SER A 78 13.77 -2.27 -8.48
N GLY A 79 13.75 -3.61 -8.54
CA GLY A 79 14.29 -4.48 -7.49
C GLY A 79 13.67 -4.21 -6.12
N GLU A 80 14.52 -4.13 -5.10
CA GLU A 80 14.10 -3.94 -3.71
C GLU A 80 13.45 -2.58 -3.44
N LEU A 81 13.75 -1.55 -4.24
CA LEU A 81 13.18 -0.22 -4.05
C LEU A 81 11.73 -0.12 -4.55
N ALA A 82 11.36 -0.90 -5.58
CA ALA A 82 10.00 -0.99 -6.07
C ALA A 82 9.00 -1.55 -5.02
N LYS A 83 9.52 -2.23 -3.99
CA LYS A 83 8.73 -2.84 -2.91
C LYS A 83 9.05 -2.27 -1.52
N ALA A 84 9.93 -1.27 -1.45
CA ALA A 84 10.39 -0.71 -0.18
C ALA A 84 9.28 0.06 0.53
N GLU A 85 9.20 -0.04 1.85
CA GLU A 85 8.28 0.80 2.63
C GLU A 85 8.69 2.29 2.57
N PRO A 86 7.74 3.24 2.72
CA PRO A 86 8.01 4.68 2.62
C PRO A 86 9.15 5.15 3.52
N LYS A 87 9.30 4.57 4.71
CA LYS A 87 10.40 4.87 5.63
C LYS A 87 11.75 4.60 4.98
N ARG A 88 11.92 3.45 4.32
CA ARG A 88 13.16 3.11 3.60
C ARG A 88 13.39 4.02 2.41
N LEU A 89 12.33 4.36 1.67
CA LEU A 89 12.42 5.32 0.56
C LEU A 89 12.92 6.69 1.03
N ARG A 90 12.33 7.24 2.13
CA ARG A 90 12.74 8.51 2.75
C ARG A 90 14.26 8.59 3.01
N TYR A 91 14.86 7.52 3.51
CA TYR A 91 16.31 7.47 3.77
C TYR A 91 17.18 7.24 2.52
N ARG A 92 16.61 6.77 1.42
CA ARG A 92 17.32 6.43 0.17
C ARG A 92 17.17 7.49 -0.94
N TYR A 93 16.38 8.54 -0.71
CA TYR A 93 16.14 9.62 -1.70
C TYR A 93 17.40 10.37 -2.15
N ALA A 94 18.54 10.26 -1.45
CA ALA A 94 19.80 10.83 -1.94
C ALA A 94 20.22 10.27 -3.32
N ASP A 95 19.78 9.05 -3.67
CA ASP A 95 20.14 8.40 -4.94
C ASP A 95 19.12 8.68 -6.08
N LEU A 96 17.90 9.14 -5.77
CA LEU A 96 16.82 9.28 -6.77
C LEU A 96 16.97 10.51 -7.68
N ALA A 97 17.67 11.54 -7.21
CA ALA A 97 17.95 12.74 -8.02
C ALA A 97 19.01 12.50 -9.11
N VAL A 98 19.64 11.32 -9.12
CA VAL A 98 20.72 10.92 -10.06
C VAL A 98 20.34 9.62 -10.76
N MET A 99 19.10 9.50 -11.25
CA MET A 99 18.76 8.47 -12.25
C MET A 99 18.60 9.16 -13.60
N PRO A 100 19.65 9.18 -14.46
CA PRO A 100 19.49 9.66 -15.81
C PRO A 100 18.59 8.68 -16.56
N THR A 101 17.68 9.26 -17.35
CA THR A 101 16.86 8.62 -18.38
C THR A 101 17.63 7.48 -19.07
N MET A 102 17.12 6.25 -18.98
CA MET A 102 17.50 5.19 -19.89
C MET A 102 16.20 4.55 -20.42
N ILE A 103 15.67 5.20 -21.46
CA ILE A 103 14.97 4.54 -22.57
C ILE A 103 16.01 4.41 -23.67
#